data_AF-A0A5J4T7V1-F1
#
_entry.id   AF-A0A5J4T7V1-F1
#
_cell.length_a   1.000
_cell.length_b   1.000
_cell.length_c   1.000
_cell.angle_alpha   90.00
_cell.angle_beta   90.00
_cell.angle_gamma   90.00
#
_symmetry.space_group_name_H-M   'P 1'
#
loop_
_entity.id
_entity.type
_entity.pdbx_description
1 polymer ?
#
loop_
_entity_poly.entity_id
_entity_poly.type
_entity_poly.pdbx_seq_one_letter_code
_entity_poly.pdbx_strand_id
1 'polypeptide(L)'
;MSEFENDQDIVHVSTSVLSVLAENEKNRNDIIAEGFPNTMFRLLTHNNTMVAFQGLTLALNLLYFGSDSTKQKVKQAVPLNVVCQLTHEMGQNDDDVMTAQLLIDWLLFLS
;
A
#
# COMPACT_ATOMS: atom_id res chain seq x y z
N MET A 1 -14.70 18.39 -15.96
CA MET A 1 -13.78 17.35 -15.46
C MET A 1 -12.71 17.17 -16.51
N SER A 2 -11.45 17.41 -16.17
CA SER A 2 -10.32 17.28 -17.08
C SER A 2 -9.86 15.82 -17.16
N GLU A 3 -9.15 15.42 -18.23
CA GLU A 3 -8.60 14.06 -18.37
C GLU A 3 -7.68 13.69 -17.20
N PHE A 4 -6.91 14.65 -16.67
CA PHE A 4 -6.05 14.46 -15.50
C PHE A 4 -6.82 14.13 -14.21
N GLU A 5 -8.00 14.72 -14.00
CA GLU A 5 -8.84 14.42 -12.83
C GLU A 5 -9.39 12.99 -12.94
N ASN A 6 -9.80 12.58 -14.14
CA ASN A 6 -10.29 11.24 -14.40
C ASN A 6 -9.20 10.17 -14.19
N ASP A 7 -7.97 10.45 -14.60
CA ASP A 7 -6.84 9.52 -14.42
C ASP A 7 -6.51 9.30 -12.93
N GLN A 8 -6.62 10.34 -12.12
CA GLN A 8 -6.42 10.26 -10.67
C GLN A 8 -7.50 9.44 -9.97
N ASP A 9 -8.76 9.63 -10.38
CA ASP A 9 -9.89 8.85 -9.89
C ASP A 9 -9.76 7.37 -10.26
N ILE A 10 -9.32 7.07 -11.48
CA ILE A 10 -9.06 5.70 -11.93
C ILE A 10 -7.97 5.05 -11.08
N VAL A 11 -6.86 5.75 -10.81
CA VAL A 11 -5.78 5.22 -9.97
C VAL A 11 -6.28 4.97 -8.55
N HIS A 12 -7.04 5.90 -7.96
CA HIS A 12 -7.60 5.74 -6.63
C HIS A 12 -8.53 4.52 -6.54
N VAL A 13 -9.54 4.45 -7.41
CA VAL A 13 -10.51 3.34 -7.44
C VAL A 13 -9.81 2.01 -7.70
N SER A 14 -8.87 1.98 -8.65
CA SER A 14 -8.12 0.74 -8.96
C SER A 14 -7.30 0.26 -7.77
N THR A 15 -6.66 1.17 -7.03
CA THR A 15 -5.86 0.81 -5.84
C THR A 15 -6.76 0.30 -4.71
N SER A 16 -7.91 0.94 -4.48
CA SER A 16 -8.91 0.47 -3.52
C SER A 16 -9.41 -0.94 -3.84
N VAL A 17 -9.73 -1.21 -5.11
CA VAL A 17 -10.13 -2.55 -5.57
C VAL A 17 -8.99 -3.56 -5.38
N LEU A 18 -7.74 -3.16 -5.68
CA LEU A 18 -6.57 -4.02 -5.53
C LEU A 18 -6.36 -4.45 -4.07
N SER A 19 -6.55 -3.53 -3.12
CA SER A 19 -6.48 -3.82 -1.68
C SER A 19 -7.48 -4.90 -1.26
N VAL A 20 -8.72 -4.84 -1.74
CA VAL A 20 -9.76 -5.84 -1.44
C VAL A 20 -9.45 -7.18 -2.14
N LEU A 21 -8.95 -7.15 -3.38
CA LEU A 21 -8.59 -8.37 -4.10
C LEU A 21 -7.44 -9.13 -3.42
N ALA A 22 -6.54 -8.43 -2.72
CA ALA A 22 -5.41 -9.03 -2.01
C ALA A 22 -5.80 -9.97 -0.85
N GLU A 23 -7.05 -9.91 -0.38
CA GLU A 23 -7.59 -10.83 0.62
C GLU A 23 -7.68 -12.26 0.09
N ASN A 24 -7.91 -12.43 -1.21
CA ASN A 24 -7.95 -13.74 -1.86
C ASN A 24 -6.54 -14.24 -2.20
N GLU A 25 -6.25 -15.51 -1.88
CA GLU A 25 -4.93 -16.11 -2.07
C GLU A 25 -4.48 -16.13 -3.54
N LYS A 26 -5.36 -16.46 -4.48
CA LYS A 26 -5.01 -16.56 -5.90
C LYS A 26 -4.63 -15.18 -6.44
N ASN A 27 -5.45 -14.18 -6.16
CA ASN A 27 -5.20 -12.80 -6.58
C ASN A 27 -3.90 -12.26 -5.97
N ARG A 28 -3.64 -12.57 -4.70
CA ARG A 28 -2.42 -12.15 -4.01
C ARG A 28 -1.15 -12.61 -4.73
N ASN A 29 -1.11 -13.84 -5.24
CA ASN A 29 0.04 -14.34 -6.00
C ASN A 29 0.30 -13.52 -7.27
N ASP A 30 -0.76 -13.12 -7.96
CA ASP A 30 -0.67 -12.27 -9.15
C ASP A 30 -0.27 -10.83 -8.79
N ILE A 31 -0.77 -10.29 -7.67
CA ILE A 31 -0.45 -8.94 -7.18
C ILE A 31 1.03 -8.80 -6.81
N ILE A 32 1.61 -9.82 -6.16
CA ILE A 32 3.03 -9.81 -5.72
C ILE A 32 4.00 -10.39 -6.76
N ALA A 33 3.54 -10.48 -8.01
CA ALA A 33 4.35 -10.93 -9.13
C ALA A 33 5.37 -9.84 -9.55
N GLU A 34 5.88 -9.95 -10.77
CA GLU A 34 6.89 -9.04 -11.30
C GLU A 34 6.41 -7.58 -11.29
N GLY A 35 7.30 -6.66 -10.90
CA GLY A 35 6.99 -5.23 -10.81
C GLY A 35 6.37 -4.77 -9.50
N PHE A 36 6.02 -5.67 -8.58
CA PHE A 36 5.43 -5.33 -7.28
C PHE A 36 6.21 -4.23 -6.50
N PRO A 37 7.55 -4.27 -6.36
CA PRO A 37 8.29 -3.20 -5.69
C PRO A 37 8.09 -1.82 -6.33
N ASN A 38 8.09 -1.74 -7.66
CA ASN A 38 7.88 -0.48 -8.38
C ASN A 38 6.44 0.01 -8.20
N THR A 39 5.46 -0.89 -8.20
CA THR A 39 4.06 -0.54 -7.94
C THR A 39 3.90 0.02 -6.53
N MET A 40 4.45 -0.65 -5.52
CA MET A 40 4.38 -0.16 -4.13
C MET A 40 5.04 1.19 -3.97
N PHE A 41 6.23 1.38 -4.54
CA PHE A 41 6.90 2.68 -4.51
C PHE A 41 6.03 3.77 -5.13
N ARG A 42 5.48 3.55 -6.33
CA ARG A 42 4.63 4.52 -7.04
C ARG A 42 3.37 4.88 -6.27
N LEU A 43 2.72 3.91 -5.61
CA LEU A 43 1.53 4.15 -4.80
C LEU A 43 1.88 4.97 -3.56
N LEU A 44 2.94 4.60 -2.84
CA LEU A 44 3.32 5.23 -1.58
C LEU A 44 3.93 6.63 -1.75
N THR A 45 4.56 6.92 -2.89
CA THR A 45 5.07 8.27 -3.21
C THR A 45 4.10 9.08 -4.07
N HIS A 46 2.83 8.65 -4.17
CA HIS A 46 1.85 9.33 -5.00
C HIS A 46 1.47 10.69 -4.37
N ASN A 47 1.35 11.73 -5.19
CA ASN A 47 1.05 13.09 -4.70
C ASN A 47 -0.38 13.24 -4.13
N ASN A 48 -1.32 12.42 -4.62
CA ASN A 48 -2.63 12.25 -4.02
C ASN A 48 -2.55 11.35 -2.77
N THR A 49 -2.80 11.94 -1.60
CA THR A 49 -2.75 11.27 -0.30
C THR A 49 -3.74 10.11 -0.19
N MET A 50 -4.88 10.16 -0.89
CA MET A 50 -5.83 9.04 -0.93
C MET A 50 -5.25 7.82 -1.66
N VAL A 51 -4.44 8.03 -2.70
CA VAL A 51 -3.75 6.94 -3.40
C VAL A 51 -2.65 6.36 -2.51
N ALA A 52 -1.88 7.22 -1.84
CA ALA A 52 -0.86 6.78 -0.89
C ALA A 52 -1.47 5.96 0.26
N PHE A 53 -2.60 6.40 0.81
CA PHE A 53 -3.35 5.66 1.81
C PHE A 53 -3.78 4.27 1.31
N GLN A 54 -4.34 4.18 0.11
CA GLN A 54 -4.70 2.87 -0.46
C GLN A 54 -3.47 1.97 -0.70
N GLY A 55 -2.31 2.57 -0.99
CA GLY A 55 -1.03 1.85 -1.00
C GLY A 55 -0.67 1.25 0.36
N LEU A 56 -0.89 1.98 1.46
CA LEU A 56 -0.71 1.47 2.82
C LEU A 56 -1.67 0.30 3.11
N THR A 57 -2.96 0.46 2.77
CA THR A 57 -3.98 -0.58 2.97
C THR A 57 -3.65 -1.84 2.18
N LEU A 58 -3.21 -1.71 0.92
CA LEU A 58 -2.78 -2.84 0.10
C LEU A 58 -1.62 -3.59 0.77
N ALA A 59 -0.59 -2.88 1.23
CA ALA A 59 0.54 -3.48 1.91
C ALA A 59 0.09 -4.25 3.17
N LEU A 60 -0.77 -3.64 3.99
CA LEU A 60 -1.30 -4.28 5.19
C LEU A 60 -2.13 -5.52 4.89
N ASN A 61 -3.01 -5.48 3.89
CA ASN A 61 -3.80 -6.64 3.50
C ASN A 61 -2.91 -7.79 3.01
N LEU A 62 -1.85 -7.48 2.25
CA LEU A 62 -0.87 -8.46 1.84
C LEU A 62 -0.09 -9.04 3.04
N LEU A 63 0.20 -8.25 4.08
CA LEU A 63 0.84 -8.74 5.29
C LEU A 63 -0.09 -9.58 6.15
N TYR A 64 -1.35 -9.16 6.29
CA TYR A 64 -2.33 -9.79 7.16
C TYR A 64 -2.79 -11.15 6.61
N PHE A 65 -3.17 -11.19 5.33
CA PHE A 65 -3.68 -12.41 4.69
C PHE A 65 -2.58 -13.24 4.01
N GLY A 66 -1.39 -12.68 3.82
CA GLY A 66 -0.29 -13.31 3.10
C GLY A 66 0.36 -14.49 3.80
N SER A 67 0.93 -15.38 2.99
CA SER A 67 1.87 -16.38 3.47
C SER A 67 3.19 -15.72 3.90
N ASP A 68 4.08 -16.46 4.56
CA ASP A 68 5.39 -15.92 4.95
C ASP A 68 6.20 -15.45 3.74
N SER A 69 6.08 -16.12 2.61
CA SER A 69 6.70 -15.66 1.36
C SER A 69 6.12 -14.33 0.87
N THR A 70 4.80 -14.13 0.98
CA THR A 70 4.18 -12.83 0.66
C THR A 70 4.70 -11.76 1.62
N LYS A 71 4.72 -12.04 2.92
CA LYS A 71 5.19 -11.08 3.93
C LYS A 71 6.62 -10.62 3.68
N GLN A 72 7.52 -11.55 3.35
CA GLN A 72 8.91 -11.22 3.02
C GLN A 72 9.03 -10.38 1.75
N LYS A 73 8.22 -10.67 0.71
CA LYS A 73 8.17 -9.82 -0.49
C LYS A 73 7.69 -8.40 -0.18
N VAL A 74 6.63 -8.26 0.63
CA VAL A 74 6.13 -6.95 1.06
C VAL A 74 7.21 -6.20 1.84
N LYS A 75 7.87 -6.87 2.79
CA LYS A 75 8.97 -6.28 3.56
C LYS A 75 10.10 -5.73 2.67
N GLN A 76 10.46 -6.46 1.62
CA GLN A 76 11.50 -6.04 0.68
C GLN A 76 11.04 -4.91 -0.27
N ALA A 77 9.75 -4.89 -0.62
CA ALA A 77 9.17 -3.98 -1.58
C ALA A 77 8.76 -2.63 -0.99
N VAL A 78 8.36 -2.60 0.28
CA VAL A 78 7.81 -1.41 0.93
C VAL A 78 8.94 -0.57 1.54
N PRO A 79 9.18 0.66 1.04
CA PRO A 79 10.22 1.53 1.56
C PRO A 79 9.81 2.12 2.92
N LEU A 80 10.35 1.56 4.01
CA LEU A 80 10.02 1.98 5.38
C LEU A 80 10.16 3.49 5.61
N ASN A 81 11.19 4.12 5.04
CA ASN A 81 11.41 5.56 5.16
C ASN A 81 10.27 6.40 4.57
N VAL A 82 9.65 5.93 3.47
CA VAL A 82 8.49 6.61 2.85
C VAL A 82 7.26 6.44 3.75
N VAL A 83 7.04 5.25 4.30
CA VAL A 83 5.91 5.02 5.23
C VAL A 83 6.05 5.90 6.49
N CYS A 84 7.27 6.05 7.03
CA CYS A 84 7.53 6.98 8.13
C CYS A 84 7.32 8.46 7.76
N GLN A 85 7.50 8.84 6.51
CA GLN A 85 7.19 10.20 6.06
C GLN A 85 5.67 10.42 5.97
N LEU A 86 4.94 9.42 5.47
CA LEU A 86 3.49 9.48 5.32
C LEU A 86 2.75 9.68 6.65
N THR A 87 3.26 9.15 7.78
CA THR A 87 2.67 9.41 9.10
C THR A 87 2.63 10.90 9.45
N HIS A 88 3.58 11.70 8.96
CA HIS A 88 3.64 13.13 9.20
C HIS A 88 2.73 13.90 8.22
N GLU A 89 2.68 13.45 6.97
CA GLU A 89 1.87 14.08 5.91
C GLU A 89 0.36 13.82 6.09
N MET A 90 0.00 12.65 6.63
CA MET A 90 -1.38 12.23 6.90
C MET A 90 -1.94 12.75 8.23
N GLY A 91 -1.19 13.58 8.97
CA GLY A 91 -1.51 14.01 10.34
C GLY A 91 -2.83 14.77 10.57
N GLN A 92 -3.69 14.86 9.56
CA GLN A 92 -5.05 15.40 9.66
C GLN A 92 -6.13 14.32 9.81
N ASN A 93 -5.83 13.05 9.56
CA ASN A 93 -6.75 11.93 9.67
C ASN A 93 -6.15 10.82 10.56
N ASP A 94 -6.74 10.60 11.73
CA ASP A 94 -6.25 9.65 12.73
C ASP A 94 -6.19 8.21 12.18
N ASP A 95 -7.16 7.81 11.34
CA ASP A 95 -7.21 6.47 10.76
C ASP A 95 -6.04 6.22 9.79
N ASP A 96 -5.65 7.25 9.02
CA ASP A 96 -4.56 7.17 8.05
C ASP A 96 -3.21 7.05 8.78
N VAL A 97 -3.02 7.84 9.84
CA VAL A 97 -1.84 7.78 10.70
C VAL A 97 -1.73 6.41 11.39
N MET A 98 -2.84 5.89 11.94
CA MET A 98 -2.86 4.57 12.57
C MET A 98 -2.53 3.46 11.58
N THR A 99 -3.02 3.55 10.35
CA THR A 99 -2.74 2.59 9.27
C THR A 99 -1.25 2.59 8.92
N ALA A 100 -0.65 3.77 8.74
CA ALA A 100 0.78 3.90 8.47
C ALA A 100 1.63 3.36 9.64
N GLN A 101 1.26 3.66 10.88
CA GLN A 101 1.97 3.19 12.07
C GLN A 101 1.90 1.66 12.20
N LEU A 102 0.72 1.07 11.99
CA LEU A 102 0.57 -0.38 12.00
C LEU A 102 1.48 -1.04 10.94
N LEU A 103 1.57 -0.46 9.75
CA LEU A 103 2.45 -0.98 8.70
C LEU A 103 3.93 -0.91 9.12
N ILE A 104 4.36 0.19 9.74
CA ILE A 104 5.72 0.34 10.30
C ILE A 104 6.00 -0.79 11.30
N ASP A 105 5.09 -1.02 12.23
CA ASP A 105 5.26 -2.04 13.28
C ASP A 105 5.40 -3.44 12.67
N TRP A 106 4.58 -3.78 11.69
CA TRP A 106 4.70 -5.05 10.96
C TRP A 106 6.04 -5.19 10.23
N LEU A 107 6.50 -4.14 9.55
CA LEU A 107 7.76 -4.16 8.79
C LEU A 107 8.98 -4.34 9.70
N LEU A 108 8.93 -3.77 10.91
CA LEU A 108 9.97 -3.91 11.93
C LEU A 108 9.93 -5.26 12.63
N PHE A 109 8.74 -5.84 12.82
CA PHE A 109 8.55 -7.12 13.49
C PHE A 109 8.98 -8.31 12.64
N LEU A 110 8.66 -8.28 11.34
CA LEU A 110 9.03 -9.35 10.42
C LEU A 110 10.55 -9.44 10.35
N SER A 111 11.13 -10.60 10.72
CA SER A 111 12.57 -10.88 10.69
C SER A 111 13.02 -11.29 9.28
#